data_AF-A0A8K0JZX4-F1
#
_entry.id   AF-A0A8K0JZX4-F1
#
_cell.length_a   1.000
_cell.length_b   1.000
_cell.length_c   1.000
_cell.angle_alpha   90.00
_cell.angle_beta   90.00
_cell.angle_gamma   90.00
#
_symmetry.space_group_name_H-M   'P 1'
#
loop_
_entity.id
_entity.type
_entity.pdbx_description
1 polymer ?
#
loop_
_entity_poly.entity_id
_entity_poly.type
_entity_poly.pdbx_seq_one_letter_code
_entity_poly.pdbx_strand_id
1 'polypeptide(L)'
;MAEATAPRSVLASEVELTFSCRNLLDRDLFSLSDPMCVIYEKGPGETDWRVVHQTETLQDTLNPDFSNHLRLQYHFEEQQFLRFEIYDVDAGDEGGPLSKHDFLGAAETTLGKLKKLHEDFFEEAITPL
;
A
#
# COMPACT_ATOMS: atom_id res chain seq x y z
N MET A 1 -2.48 20.87 -37.55
CA MET A 1 -1.23 20.12 -37.32
C MET A 1 -1.22 19.79 -35.84
N ALA A 2 -1.39 18.52 -35.47
CA ALA A 2 -1.33 18.07 -34.09
C ALA A 2 0.14 17.85 -33.75
N GLU A 3 0.62 18.50 -32.70
CA GLU A 3 1.97 18.30 -32.17
C GLU A 3 2.04 16.91 -31.55
N ALA A 4 2.76 15.99 -32.20
CA ALA A 4 3.10 14.72 -31.60
C ALA A 4 4.09 15.01 -30.46
N THR A 5 3.58 14.99 -29.22
CA THR A 5 4.45 14.91 -28.04
C THR A 5 5.28 13.64 -28.20
N ALA A 6 6.59 13.81 -28.42
CA ALA A 6 7.52 12.71 -28.34
C ALA A 6 7.40 12.10 -26.92
N PRO A 7 7.44 10.76 -26.77
CA PRO A 7 7.48 10.19 -25.44
C PRO A 7 8.74 10.75 -24.77
N ARG A 8 8.55 11.53 -23.70
CA ARG A 8 9.65 11.91 -22.81
C ARG A 8 10.34 10.60 -22.47
N SER A 9 11.60 10.44 -22.86
CA SER A 9 12.43 9.35 -22.38
C SER A 9 12.66 9.64 -20.90
N VAL A 10 11.67 9.31 -20.07
CA VAL A 10 11.80 9.41 -18.63
C VAL A 10 12.64 8.20 -18.26
N LEU A 11 13.84 8.44 -17.72
CA LEU A 11 14.60 7.36 -17.11
C LEU A 11 13.78 6.90 -15.90
N ALA A 12 13.02 5.84 -16.08
CA ALA A 12 12.27 5.18 -15.02
C ALA A 12 12.92 3.85 -14.72
N SER A 13 12.96 3.48 -13.44
CA SER A 13 13.35 2.13 -13.01
C SER A 13 12.13 1.43 -12.46
N GLU A 14 11.92 0.17 -12.84
CA GLU A 14 10.89 -0.65 -12.20
C GLU A 14 11.33 -1.04 -10.79
N VAL A 15 10.39 -0.99 -9.85
CA VAL A 15 10.57 -1.46 -8.48
C VAL A 15 9.45 -2.44 -8.13
N GLU A 16 9.78 -3.44 -7.34
CA GLU A 16 8.83 -4.41 -6.80
C GLU A 16 8.74 -4.22 -5.28
N LEU A 17 7.51 -4.07 -4.79
CA LEU A 17 7.22 -3.89 -3.37
C LEU A 17 6.54 -5.16 -2.85
N THR A 18 7.07 -5.69 -1.74
CA THR A 18 6.47 -6.75 -0.94
C THR A 18 6.03 -6.17 0.40
N PHE A 19 5.00 -6.77 1.00
CA PHE A 19 4.32 -6.19 2.15
C PHE A 19 4.24 -7.19 3.29
N SER A 20 4.45 -6.69 4.50
CA SER A 20 4.22 -7.45 5.71
C SER A 20 3.81 -6.49 6.82
N CYS A 21 3.01 -6.97 7.76
CA CYS A 21 2.69 -6.22 8.98
C CYS A 21 3.06 -7.05 10.20
N ARG A 22 3.32 -6.37 11.31
CA ARG A 22 3.68 -7.00 12.58
C ARG A 22 2.91 -6.34 13.70
N ASN A 23 2.47 -7.15 14.66
CA ASN A 23 1.77 -6.72 15.87
C ASN A 23 0.56 -5.83 15.57
N LEU A 24 -0.27 -6.23 14.60
CA LEU A 24 -1.52 -5.54 14.32
C LEU A 24 -2.42 -5.52 15.56
N LEU A 25 -3.27 -4.49 15.64
CA LEU A 25 -4.21 -4.34 16.74
C LEU A 25 -5.31 -5.40 16.60
N ASP A 26 -5.47 -6.22 17.62
CA ASP A 26 -6.58 -7.18 17.68
C ASP A 26 -7.88 -6.43 18.03
N ARG A 27 -8.83 -6.40 17.09
CA ARG A 27 -10.14 -5.76 17.26
C ARG A 27 -11.24 -6.75 17.61
N ASP A 28 -10.98 -8.04 17.48
CA ASP A 28 -11.96 -9.08 17.69
C ASP A 28 -12.01 -9.59 19.13
N LEU A 29 -13.20 -10.00 19.58
CA LEU A 29 -13.43 -10.52 20.93
C LEU A 29 -13.22 -12.05 21.04
N PHE A 30 -13.26 -12.75 19.91
CA PHE A 30 -13.28 -14.22 19.86
C PHE A 30 -12.41 -14.83 18.74
N SER A 31 -11.76 -14.00 17.91
CA SER A 31 -10.86 -14.36 16.79
C SER A 31 -9.68 -13.37 16.75
N LEU A 32 -8.68 -13.64 15.91
CA LEU A 32 -7.68 -12.63 15.55
C LEU A 32 -8.13 -11.91 14.27
N SER A 33 -7.56 -10.76 13.97
CA SER A 33 -7.85 -10.03 12.74
C SER A 33 -7.54 -10.82 11.46
N ASP A 34 -8.31 -10.51 10.41
CA ASP A 34 -8.17 -10.96 9.04
C ASP A 34 -7.59 -9.82 8.15
N PRO A 35 -6.29 -9.50 8.26
CA PRO A 35 -5.72 -8.31 7.64
C PRO A 35 -5.68 -8.33 6.12
N MET A 36 -5.96 -7.17 5.54
CA MET A 36 -5.79 -6.81 4.14
C MET A 36 -5.16 -5.43 4.00
N CYS A 37 -4.20 -5.27 3.11
CA CYS A 37 -3.56 -3.99 2.81
C CYS A 37 -4.09 -3.40 1.49
N VAL A 38 -4.54 -2.14 1.53
CA VAL A 38 -4.89 -1.35 0.34
C VAL A 38 -3.82 -0.28 0.13
N ILE A 39 -3.26 -0.26 -1.07
CA ILE A 39 -2.17 0.64 -1.44
C ILE A 39 -2.71 1.70 -2.39
N TYR A 40 -2.46 2.95 -2.02
CA TYR A 40 -2.80 4.11 -2.81
C TYR A 40 -1.55 4.81 -3.30
N GLU A 41 -1.64 5.39 -4.49
CA GLU A 41 -0.62 6.27 -5.04
C GLU A 41 -1.20 7.67 -5.24
N LYS A 42 -0.33 8.68 -5.20
CA LYS A 42 -0.63 10.03 -5.67
C LYS A 42 0.60 10.59 -6.39
N GLY A 43 0.42 10.93 -7.66
CA GLY A 43 1.47 11.48 -8.51
C GLY A 43 1.74 12.97 -8.26
N PRO A 44 2.77 13.55 -8.91
CA PRO A 44 3.08 14.96 -8.78
C PRO A 44 1.93 15.87 -9.22
N GLY A 45 1.48 16.74 -8.32
CA GLY A 45 0.39 17.68 -8.60
C GLY A 45 -1.01 17.07 -8.58
N GLU A 46 -1.15 15.77 -8.34
CA GLU A 46 -2.44 15.13 -8.10
C GLU A 46 -2.93 15.47 -6.68
N THR A 47 -4.24 15.69 -6.52
CA THR A 47 -4.86 15.92 -5.21
C THR A 47 -5.43 14.65 -4.61
N ASP A 48 -5.84 13.71 -5.47
CA ASP A 48 -6.64 12.56 -5.09
C ASP A 48 -5.76 11.32 -5.01
N TRP A 49 -6.02 10.49 -4.01
CA TRP A 49 -5.39 9.18 -3.86
C TRP A 49 -6.10 8.16 -4.76
N ARG A 50 -5.33 7.38 -5.52
CA ARG A 50 -5.86 6.29 -6.35
C ARG A 50 -5.43 4.95 -5.80
N VAL A 51 -6.35 3.99 -5.68
CA VAL A 51 -5.99 2.60 -5.36
C VAL A 51 -5.16 2.04 -6.51
N VAL A 52 -3.96 1.56 -6.20
CA VAL A 52 -3.06 0.92 -7.17
C VAL A 52 -2.88 -0.57 -6.91
N HIS A 53 -3.13 -1.02 -5.68
CA HIS A 53 -3.03 -2.43 -5.32
C HIS A 53 -3.87 -2.74 -4.08
N GLN A 54 -4.27 -4.00 -3.98
CA GLN A 54 -4.92 -4.60 -2.83
C GLN A 54 -4.33 -5.99 -2.66
N THR A 55 -3.88 -6.32 -1.45
CA THR A 55 -3.33 -7.65 -1.16
C THR A 55 -4.45 -8.67 -1.00
N GLU A 56 -4.08 -9.94 -0.88
CA GLU A 56 -4.96 -10.93 -0.29
C GLU A 56 -5.30 -10.59 1.16
N THR A 57 -6.42 -11.14 1.63
CA THR A 57 -6.78 -11.21 3.04
C THR A 57 -6.14 -12.45 3.64
N LEU A 58 -5.48 -12.32 4.79
CA LEU A 58 -4.92 -13.45 5.53
C LEU A 58 -5.72 -13.67 6.80
N GLN A 59 -6.17 -14.90 7.04
CA GLN A 59 -7.07 -15.19 8.16
C GLN A 59 -6.33 -15.38 9.49
N ASP A 60 -6.95 -14.92 10.58
CA ASP A 60 -6.55 -15.13 11.97
C ASP A 60 -5.05 -14.81 12.24
N THR A 61 -4.57 -13.64 11.81
CA THR A 61 -3.16 -13.25 11.99
C THR A 61 -2.94 -11.77 12.29
N LEU A 62 -2.14 -11.50 13.33
CA LEU A 62 -1.66 -10.15 13.64
C LEU A 62 -0.30 -9.84 12.98
N ASN A 63 0.27 -10.79 12.25
CA ASN A 63 1.60 -10.68 11.63
C ASN A 63 1.58 -11.17 10.17
N PRO A 64 0.76 -10.55 9.30
CA PRO A 64 0.63 -11.00 7.92
C PRO A 64 1.93 -10.83 7.13
N ASP A 65 2.26 -11.85 6.34
CA ASP A 65 3.24 -11.80 5.26
C ASP A 65 2.50 -11.99 3.94
N PHE A 66 2.28 -10.88 3.22
CA PHE A 66 1.52 -10.91 1.97
C PHE A 66 2.40 -11.44 0.84
N SER A 67 1.86 -12.40 0.08
CA SER A 67 2.50 -13.07 -1.04
C SER A 67 2.41 -12.26 -2.34
N ASN A 68 1.36 -11.45 -2.49
CA ASN A 68 1.22 -10.59 -3.66
C ASN A 68 2.15 -9.37 -3.57
N HIS A 69 2.73 -9.00 -4.71
CA HIS A 69 3.67 -7.90 -4.84
C HIS A 69 3.14 -6.85 -5.82
N LEU A 70 3.55 -5.60 -5.59
CA LEU A 70 3.20 -4.46 -6.43
C LEU A 70 4.42 -4.00 -7.23
N ARG A 71 4.30 -3.96 -8.55
CA ARG A 71 5.31 -3.35 -9.44
C ARG A 71 4.94 -1.92 -9.79
N LEU A 72 5.86 -0.99 -9.60
CA LEU A 72 5.70 0.43 -9.92
C LEU A 72 6.86 0.93 -10.79
N GLN A 73 6.57 1.92 -11.63
CA GLN A 73 7.60 2.69 -12.32
C GLN A 73 8.07 3.80 -11.38
N TYR A 74 9.35 3.80 -11.02
CA TYR A 74 9.97 4.86 -10.24
C TYR A 74 10.56 5.93 -11.15
N HIS A 75 10.05 7.15 -11.01
CA HIS A 75 10.48 8.34 -11.71
C HIS A 75 11.31 9.22 -10.75
N PHE A 76 12.64 9.25 -10.94
CA PHE A 76 13.56 9.91 -10.00
C PHE A 76 13.38 11.43 -9.88
N GLU A 77 12.77 12.06 -10.87
CA GLU A 77 12.49 13.50 -10.89
C GLU A 77 11.15 13.85 -10.22
N GLU A 78 10.38 12.84 -9.81
CA GLU A 78 9.01 12.98 -9.35
C GLU A 78 8.85 12.53 -7.90
N GLN A 79 8.05 13.28 -7.15
CA GLN A 79 7.62 12.86 -5.83
C GLN A 79 6.35 12.01 -5.95
N GLN A 80 6.54 10.70 -6.02
CA GLN A 80 5.45 9.71 -6.04
C GLN A 80 5.11 9.32 -4.59
N PHE A 81 3.93 9.73 -4.12
CA PHE A 81 3.46 9.41 -2.78
C PHE A 81 2.77 8.06 -2.76
N LEU A 82 2.98 7.33 -1.67
CA LEU A 82 2.29 6.07 -1.39
C LEU A 82 1.62 6.15 -0.03
N ARG A 83 0.43 5.57 0.06
CA ARG A 83 -0.30 5.37 1.32
C ARG A 83 -0.71 3.91 1.42
N PHE A 84 -0.49 3.34 2.59
CA PHE A 84 -0.86 1.97 2.95
C PHE A 84 -1.95 2.05 4.00
N GLU A 85 -3.07 1.38 3.78
CA GLU A 85 -4.16 1.27 4.74
C GLU A 85 -4.41 -0.20 5.03
N ILE A 86 -4.40 -0.57 6.31
CA ILE A 86 -4.67 -1.95 6.76
C ILE A 86 -6.09 -2.02 7.31
N TYR A 87 -6.82 -3.03 6.85
CA TYR A 87 -8.18 -3.32 7.26
C TYR A 87 -8.27 -4.73 7.82
N ASP A 88 -9.13 -4.90 8.82
CA ASP A 88 -9.60 -6.18 9.32
C ASP A 88 -10.87 -6.57 8.56
N VAL A 89 -10.79 -7.63 7.76
CA VAL A 89 -11.86 -8.02 6.84
C VAL A 89 -12.81 -8.98 7.55
N ASP A 90 -14.00 -8.50 7.90
CA ASP A 90 -15.06 -9.35 8.43
C ASP A 90 -15.26 -10.65 7.63
N ALA A 91 -15.22 -11.79 8.34
CA ALA A 91 -15.37 -13.11 7.76
C ALA A 91 -16.61 -13.22 6.84
N GLY A 92 -16.36 -13.46 5.54
CA GLY A 92 -17.39 -13.65 4.53
C GLY A 92 -17.78 -12.40 3.73
N ASP A 93 -17.14 -11.24 3.93
CA ASP A 93 -17.36 -10.02 3.14
C ASP A 93 -16.10 -9.55 2.39
N GLU A 94 -15.22 -10.47 1.95
CA GLU A 94 -13.98 -10.16 1.21
C GLU A 94 -14.17 -9.31 -0.07
N GLY A 95 -15.40 -9.27 -0.62
CA GLY A 95 -15.79 -8.43 -1.76
C GLY A 95 -16.61 -7.19 -1.41
N GLY A 96 -16.76 -6.91 -0.11
CA GLY A 96 -17.54 -5.81 0.42
C GLY A 96 -16.87 -4.45 0.25
N PRO A 97 -17.62 -3.34 0.43
CA PRO A 97 -17.03 -2.01 0.46
C PRO A 97 -16.14 -1.84 1.70
N LEU A 98 -14.96 -1.23 1.53
CA LEU A 98 -13.99 -0.96 2.61
C LEU A 98 -14.59 -0.29 3.85
N SER A 99 -15.68 0.48 3.69
CA SER A 99 -16.40 1.14 4.79
C SER A 99 -17.03 0.18 5.80
N LYS A 100 -17.11 -1.11 5.49
CA LYS A 100 -17.61 -2.15 6.40
C LYS A 100 -16.51 -2.86 7.18
N HIS A 101 -15.27 -2.79 6.70
CA HIS A 101 -14.14 -3.43 7.33
C HIS A 101 -13.52 -2.52 8.38
N ASP A 102 -13.00 -3.09 9.45
CA ASP A 102 -12.45 -2.32 10.55
C ASP A 102 -11.07 -1.78 10.18
N PHE A 103 -10.89 -0.47 10.30
CA PHE A 103 -9.61 0.16 9.99
C PHE A 103 -8.59 -0.09 11.11
N LEU A 104 -7.49 -0.75 10.78
CA LEU A 104 -6.40 -1.08 11.71
C LEU A 104 -5.31 -0.02 11.75
N GLY A 105 -5.12 0.71 10.63
CA GLY A 105 -4.28 1.90 10.59
C GLY A 105 -3.67 2.19 9.22
N ALA A 106 -2.87 3.26 9.14
CA ALA A 106 -2.23 3.67 7.90
C ALA A 106 -0.79 4.17 8.07
N ALA A 107 -0.03 4.11 6.97
CA ALA A 107 1.29 4.72 6.83
C ALA A 107 1.40 5.44 5.48
N GLU A 108 2.15 6.55 5.43
CA GLU A 108 2.38 7.31 4.21
C GLU A 108 3.88 7.50 3.97
N THR A 109 4.32 7.33 2.73
CA THR A 109 5.72 7.46 2.34
C THR A 109 5.84 7.96 0.90
N THR A 110 7.06 8.00 0.36
CA THR A 110 7.28 8.21 -1.06
C THR A 110 8.09 7.08 -1.65
N LEU A 111 7.88 6.79 -2.93
CA LEU A 111 8.65 5.76 -3.64
C LEU A 111 10.15 6.09 -3.63
N GLY A 112 10.50 7.38 -3.66
CA GLY A 112 11.88 7.85 -3.51
C GLY A 112 12.47 7.55 -2.12
N LYS A 113 11.69 7.65 -1.04
CA LYS A 113 12.14 7.27 0.31
C LYS A 113 12.36 5.76 0.40
N LEU A 114 11.44 4.96 -0.13
CA LEU A 114 11.56 3.49 -0.16
C LEU A 114 12.78 3.02 -0.97
N LYS A 115 12.98 3.58 -2.17
CA LYS A 115 14.15 3.23 -3.00
C LYS A 115 15.49 3.56 -2.32
N LYS A 116 15.54 4.63 -1.53
CA LYS A 116 16.76 5.02 -0.80
C LYS A 116 17.11 4.02 0.29
N LEU A 117 16.13 3.31 0.84
CA LEU A 117 16.31 2.26 1.86
C LEU A 117 16.72 0.92 1.22
N HIS A 118 17.48 0.94 0.13
CA HIS A 118 17.88 -0.25 -0.61
C HIS A 118 18.61 -1.23 0.33
N GLU A 119 17.88 -2.28 0.74
CA GLU A 119 18.19 -3.37 1.69
C GLU A 119 17.64 -3.27 3.13
N ASP A 120 17.02 -2.16 3.54
CA ASP A 120 16.46 -2.00 4.88
C ASP A 120 14.93 -2.07 4.87
N PHE A 121 14.38 -2.98 5.68
CA PHE A 121 12.97 -3.11 6.01
C PHE A 121 12.39 -1.74 6.39
N PHE A 122 11.37 -1.26 5.68
CA PHE A 122 10.65 -0.06 6.06
C PHE A 122 9.70 -0.40 7.22
N GLU A 123 10.19 -0.24 8.44
CA GLU A 123 9.36 -0.27 9.64
C GLU A 123 8.84 1.13 9.92
N GLU A 124 7.64 1.46 9.41
CA GLU A 124 6.87 2.56 9.99
C GLU A 124 5.79 2.01 10.91
N ALA A 125 5.79 2.50 12.15
CA ALA A 125 4.72 2.24 13.08
C ALA A 125 3.43 2.74 12.47
N ILE A 126 2.51 1.81 12.19
CA ILE A 126 1.14 2.14 11.82
C ILE A 126 0.57 2.97 12.97
N THR A 127 0.38 4.28 12.74
CA THR A 127 -0.22 5.14 13.75
C THR A 127 -1.71 4.79 13.86
N PRO A 128 -2.19 4.32 15.03
CA PRO A 128 -3.61 4.28 15.29
C PRO A 128 -4.11 5.73 15.39
N LEU A 129 -5.25 6.04 14.75
CA LEU A 129 -5.99 7.27 15.02
C LEU A 129 -6.64 7.20 16.40
#